data_AF-A0A6L4Y7X0-F1
#
_entry.id   AF-A0A6L4Y7X0-F1
#
_cell.length_a   1.000
_cell.length_b   1.000
_cell.length_c   1.000
_cell.angle_alpha   90.00
_cell.angle_beta   90.00
_cell.angle_gamma   90.00
#
_symmetry.space_group_name_H-M   'P 1'
#
loop_
_entity.id
_entity.type
_entity.pdbx_description
1 polymer ?
#
loop_
_entity_poly.entity_id
_entity_poly.type
_entity_poly.pdbx_seq_one_letter_code
_entity_poly.pdbx_strand_id
1 'polypeptide(L)'
;MKKSKLLQWWCSAIFMLLYGLITTFAQNNFPQRIISLGPTITEDLYLLGVEDRIVGNTIYCKRPASIQKIGTVIAVNLEKIISLKPDLVIATSLTDPKTIEKLKDLRIEVAM
;
A
#
# COMPACT_ATOMS: atom_id res chain seq x y z
N MET A 1 19.33 -51.76 -13.36
CA MET A 1 20.04 -50.49 -13.06
C MET A 1 19.60 -49.28 -13.92
N LYS A 2 18.34 -49.17 -14.39
CA LYS A 2 17.88 -47.98 -15.17
C LYS A 2 16.67 -47.22 -14.56
N LYS A 3 15.83 -47.89 -13.76
CA LYS A 3 14.61 -47.29 -13.18
C LYS A 3 14.89 -46.24 -12.09
N SER A 4 15.97 -46.37 -11.32
CA SER A 4 16.31 -45.44 -10.23
C SER A 4 16.74 -44.06 -10.74
N LYS A 5 17.47 -43.99 -11.86
CA LYS A 5 17.89 -42.72 -12.47
C LYS A 5 16.70 -41.94 -13.03
N LEU A 6 15.70 -42.62 -13.58
CA LEU A 6 14.50 -41.97 -14.12
C LEU A 6 13.65 -41.34 -13.00
N LEU A 7 13.46 -42.05 -11.89
CA LEU A 7 12.72 -41.55 -10.74
C LEU A 7 13.42 -40.34 -10.09
N GLN A 8 14.75 -40.35 -10.05
CA GLN A 8 15.54 -39.23 -9.53
C GLN A 8 15.39 -37.97 -10.39
N TRP A 9 15.38 -38.11 -11.72
CA TRP A 9 15.16 -36.98 -12.64
C TRP A 9 13.76 -36.39 -12.50
N TRP A 10 12.74 -37.23 -12.31
CA TRP A 10 11.37 -36.78 -12.08
C TRP A 10 11.20 -36.04 -10.75
N CYS A 11 11.81 -36.52 -9.67
CA CYS A 11 11.81 -35.81 -8.38
C CYS A 11 12.52 -34.46 -8.48
N SER A 12 13.65 -34.37 -9.19
CA SER A 12 14.36 -33.10 -9.40
C SER A 12 13.57 -32.11 -10.26
N ALA A 13 12.88 -32.60 -11.30
CA ALA A 13 12.03 -31.77 -12.15
C ALA A 13 10.79 -31.24 -11.40
N ILE A 14 10.14 -32.09 -10.59
CA ILE A 14 9.01 -31.69 -9.73
C ILE A 14 9.48 -30.70 -8.66
N PHE A 15 10.66 -30.91 -8.07
CA PHE A 15 11.23 -29.99 -7.10
C PHE A 15 11.56 -28.63 -7.72
N MET A 16 12.12 -28.58 -8.93
CA MET A 16 12.34 -27.33 -9.67
C MET A 16 11.03 -26.61 -10.03
N LEU A 17 9.99 -27.35 -10.46
CA LEU A 17 8.67 -26.80 -10.74
C LEU A 17 8.00 -26.23 -9.49
N LEU A 18 8.09 -26.95 -8.36
CA LEU A 18 7.58 -26.49 -7.07
C LEU A 18 8.34 -25.25 -6.57
N TYR A 19 9.67 -25.20 -6.75
CA TYR A 19 10.48 -24.02 -6.40
C TYR A 19 10.12 -22.78 -7.24
N GLY A 20 9.87 -22.96 -8.55
CA GLY A 20 9.42 -21.89 -9.43
C GLY A 20 8.04 -21.34 -9.03
N LEU A 21 7.11 -22.21 -8.63
CA LEU A 21 5.81 -21.79 -8.11
C LEU A 21 5.95 -20.96 -6.83
N ILE A 22 6.77 -21.39 -5.86
CA ILE A 22 6.94 -20.69 -4.56
C ILE A 22 7.54 -19.28 -4.74
N THR A 23 8.48 -19.09 -5.66
CA THR A 23 9.09 -17.77 -5.91
C THR A 23 8.13 -16.76 -6.54
N THR A 24 7.09 -17.24 -7.24
CA THR A 24 6.10 -16.36 -7.89
C THR A 24 5.09 -15.78 -6.88
N PHE A 25 4.85 -16.46 -5.75
CA PHE A 25 3.92 -16.00 -4.71
C PHE A 25 4.51 -14.92 -3.77
N ALA A 26 5.82 -14.69 -3.79
CA ALA A 26 6.50 -13.76 -2.88
C ALA A 26 6.55 -12.32 -3.41
N GLN A 27 5.51 -11.86 -4.12
CA GLN A 27 5.45 -10.48 -4.59
C GLN A 27 4.88 -9.59 -3.48
N ASN A 28 5.76 -8.97 -2.69
CA ASN A 28 5.38 -7.90 -1.76
C ASN A 28 4.83 -6.71 -2.56
N ASN A 29 3.51 -6.62 -2.70
CA ASN A 29 2.85 -5.48 -3.32
C ASN A 29 2.87 -4.30 -2.34
N PHE A 30 3.97 -3.54 -2.35
CA PHE A 30 4.03 -2.28 -1.63
C PHE A 30 2.93 -1.32 -2.17
N PRO A 31 2.30 -0.52 -1.30
CA PRO A 31 1.34 0.50 -1.71
C PRO A 31 1.96 1.47 -2.73
N GLN A 32 1.20 1.80 -3.77
CA GLN A 32 1.59 2.67 -4.89
C GLN A 32 0.77 3.96 -4.94
N ARG A 33 -0.37 4.04 -4.24
CA ARG A 33 -1.29 5.18 -4.24
C ARG A 33 -1.71 5.52 -2.82
N ILE A 34 -0.83 6.24 -2.14
CA ILE A 34 -0.94 6.52 -0.72
C ILE A 34 -1.64 7.87 -0.49
N ILE A 35 -2.59 7.90 0.43
CA ILE A 35 -3.10 9.14 1.03
C ILE A 35 -2.53 9.30 2.42
N SER A 36 -1.96 10.47 2.70
CA SER A 36 -1.41 10.83 4.00
C SER A 36 -2.34 11.81 4.73
N LEU A 37 -2.88 11.40 5.88
CA LEU A 37 -3.80 12.23 6.67
C LEU A 37 -3.09 13.12 7.71
N GLY A 38 -1.81 13.44 7.52
CA GLY A 38 -1.13 14.41 8.38
C GLY A 38 0.27 14.84 7.92
N PRO A 39 0.77 16.00 8.40
CA PRO A 39 2.09 16.52 8.03
C PRO A 39 3.24 15.57 8.35
N THR A 40 3.26 14.97 9.55
CA THR A 40 4.34 14.07 9.97
C THR A 40 4.46 12.88 9.04
N ILE A 41 3.36 12.20 8.75
CA ILE A 41 3.33 11.07 7.81
C ILE A 41 3.82 11.50 6.42
N THR A 42 3.36 12.65 5.92
CA THR A 42 3.77 13.12 4.59
C THR A 42 5.27 13.40 4.55
N GLU A 43 5.84 13.96 5.62
CA GLU A 43 7.27 14.20 5.72
C GLU A 43 8.06 12.89 5.83
N ASP A 44 7.58 11.92 6.60
CA ASP A 44 8.22 10.61 6.71
C ASP A 44 8.28 9.89 5.36
N LEU A 45 7.18 9.88 4.60
CA LEU A 45 7.13 9.31 3.25
C LEU A 45 8.09 10.01 2.28
N TYR A 46 8.25 11.33 2.42
CA TYR A 46 9.24 12.09 1.66
C TYR A 46 10.68 11.74 2.05
N LEU A 47 10.97 11.64 3.35
CA LEU A 47 12.31 11.25 3.83
C LEU A 47 12.68 9.82 3.44
N LEU A 48 11.70 8.94 3.29
CA LEU A 48 11.87 7.58 2.78
C LEU A 48 12.04 7.51 1.25
N GLY A 49 11.89 8.63 0.53
CA GLY A 49 12.02 8.69 -0.92
C GLY A 49 10.89 7.99 -1.68
N VAL A 50 9.69 7.96 -1.10
CA VAL A 50 8.47 7.36 -1.69
C VAL A 50 7.36 8.38 -1.88
N GLU A 51 7.70 9.67 -1.95
CA GLU A 51 6.75 10.77 -2.13
C GLU A 51 6.00 10.73 -3.45
N ASP A 52 6.58 10.08 -4.46
CA ASP A 52 5.99 9.84 -5.79
C ASP A 52 4.70 8.99 -5.71
N ARG A 53 4.56 8.19 -4.66
CA ARG A 53 3.38 7.36 -4.39
C ARG A 53 2.26 8.11 -3.68
N ILE A 54 2.52 9.33 -3.20
CA ILE A 54 1.51 10.12 -2.49
C ILE A 54 0.56 10.72 -3.53
N VAL A 55 -0.71 10.34 -3.47
CA VAL A 55 -1.77 10.85 -4.37
C VAL A 55 -2.64 11.91 -3.73
N GLY A 56 -2.59 12.04 -2.39
CA GLY A 56 -3.33 13.04 -1.65
C GLY A 56 -2.76 13.29 -0.25
N ASN A 57 -2.80 14.53 0.21
CA ASN A 57 -2.40 14.89 1.58
C ASN A 57 -3.24 16.05 2.15
N THR A 58 -3.05 16.36 3.43
CA THR A 58 -3.80 17.44 4.08
C THR A 58 -3.32 18.84 3.66
N ILE A 59 -4.16 19.85 3.90
CA ILE A 59 -3.81 21.26 3.64
C ILE A 59 -2.60 21.75 4.43
N TYR A 60 -2.23 21.06 5.53
CA TYR A 60 -1.11 21.44 6.37
C TYR A 60 0.24 20.95 5.82
N CYS A 61 0.24 20.00 4.88
CA CYS A 61 1.46 19.45 4.31
C CYS A 61 2.07 20.42 3.29
N LYS A 62 3.35 20.76 3.44
CA LYS A 62 4.06 21.71 2.58
C LYS A 62 4.65 21.08 1.33
N ARG A 63 5.16 19.85 1.46
CA ARG A 63 5.73 19.05 0.37
C ARG A 63 5.01 17.71 0.28
N PRO A 64 4.95 17.10 -0.91
CA PRO A 64 5.21 17.70 -2.21
C PRO A 64 4.19 18.80 -2.52
N ALA A 65 4.62 19.87 -3.19
CA ALA A 65 3.79 21.08 -3.38
C ALA A 65 2.60 20.86 -4.34
N SER A 66 2.69 19.86 -5.22
CA SER A 66 1.71 19.61 -6.31
C SER A 66 0.79 18.42 -6.05
N ILE A 67 0.45 18.15 -4.78
CA ILE A 67 -0.44 17.04 -4.40
C ILE A 67 -1.85 17.53 -4.10
N GLN A 68 -2.84 16.70 -4.44
CA GLN A 68 -4.24 16.97 -4.15
C GLN A 68 -4.51 17.11 -2.65
N LYS A 69 -5.14 18.22 -2.28
CA LYS A 69 -5.51 18.51 -0.89
C LYS A 69 -6.85 17.88 -0.55
N ILE A 70 -6.82 16.92 0.37
CA ILE A 70 -7.98 16.11 0.76
C ILE A 70 -8.69 16.60 2.03
N GLY A 71 -8.32 17.79 2.53
CA GLY A 71 -8.93 18.40 3.72
C GLY A 71 -7.93 18.63 4.84
N THR A 72 -8.43 18.63 6.07
CA THR A 72 -7.64 18.81 7.30
C THR A 72 -7.35 17.46 7.96
N VAL A 73 -6.56 17.44 9.02
CA VAL A 73 -6.31 16.23 9.83
C VAL A 73 -7.56 15.68 10.53
N ILE A 74 -8.54 16.54 10.83
CA ILE A 74 -9.76 16.20 11.58
C ILE A 74 -10.98 16.06 10.65
N ALA A 75 -11.09 16.94 9.65
CA ALA A 75 -12.16 16.95 8.67
C ALA A 75 -11.58 16.68 7.27
N VAL A 76 -11.64 15.42 6.85
CA VAL A 76 -11.21 14.96 5.53
C VAL A 76 -12.38 14.93 4.55
N ASN A 77 -12.08 15.10 3.26
CA ASN A 77 -13.04 14.99 2.18
C ASN A 77 -12.99 13.56 1.61
N LEU A 78 -13.96 12.73 2.03
CA LEU A 78 -14.08 11.34 1.60
C LEU A 78 -14.29 11.19 0.09
N GLU A 79 -15.09 12.05 -0.54
CA GLU A 79 -15.34 11.98 -1.99
C GLU A 79 -14.05 12.18 -2.79
N LYS A 80 -13.22 13.16 -2.39
CA LYS A 80 -11.89 13.36 -2.96
C LYS A 80 -11.01 12.13 -2.75
N ILE A 81 -10.96 11.59 -1.54
CA ILE A 81 -10.19 10.38 -1.23
C ILE A 81 -10.60 9.25 -2.19
N ILE A 82 -11.90 8.96 -2.33
CA ILE A 82 -12.40 7.89 -3.21
C ILE A 82 -12.05 8.17 -4.67
N SER A 83 -12.19 9.42 -5.14
CA SER A 83 -11.89 9.81 -6.52
C SER A 83 -10.42 9.57 -6.90
N LEU A 84 -9.51 9.64 -5.92
CA LEU A 84 -8.09 9.41 -6.10
C LEU A 84 -7.73 7.93 -6.16
N LYS A 85 -8.66 7.02 -5.86
CA LYS A 85 -8.45 5.56 -5.90
C LYS A 85 -7.15 5.13 -5.18
N PRO A 86 -7.01 5.45 -3.88
CA PRO A 86 -5.85 5.02 -3.12
C PRO A 86 -5.87 3.51 -2.90
N ASP A 87 -4.69 2.92 -2.73
CA ASP A 87 -4.54 1.56 -2.21
C ASP A 87 -4.24 1.55 -0.70
N LEU A 88 -3.72 2.65 -0.15
CA LEU A 88 -3.50 2.82 1.28
C LEU A 88 -3.85 4.24 1.75
N VAL A 89 -4.55 4.35 2.88
CA VAL A 89 -4.68 5.60 3.64
C VAL A 89 -3.92 5.43 4.95
N ILE A 90 -2.99 6.35 5.24
CA ILE A 90 -2.30 6.40 6.53
C ILE A 90 -2.94 7.49 7.38
N ALA A 91 -3.66 7.07 8.40
CA ALA A 91 -4.36 7.91 9.36
C ALA A 91 -3.44 8.39 10.49
N THR A 92 -3.90 9.39 11.24
CA THR A 92 -3.23 9.82 12.48
C THR A 92 -4.17 9.62 13.66
N SER A 93 -3.66 9.75 14.89
CA SER A 93 -4.48 9.78 16.10
C SER A 93 -5.52 10.92 16.13
N LEU A 94 -5.38 11.94 15.28
CA LEU A 94 -6.34 13.05 15.15
C LEU A 94 -7.45 12.78 14.12
N THR A 95 -7.32 11.72 13.33
CA THR A 95 -8.32 11.37 12.32
C THR A 95 -9.58 10.85 13.01
N ASP A 96 -10.75 11.40 12.65
CA ASP A 96 -12.04 10.98 13.21
C ASP A 96 -12.24 9.45 13.02
N PRO A 97 -12.46 8.67 14.09
CA PRO A 97 -12.70 7.23 14.00
C PRO A 97 -13.82 6.86 13.03
N LYS A 98 -14.88 7.68 12.93
CA LYS A 98 -15.99 7.43 11.98
C LYS A 98 -15.54 7.53 10.53
N THR A 99 -14.54 8.36 10.24
CA THR A 99 -13.92 8.44 8.92
C THR A 99 -13.14 7.16 8.61
N ILE A 100 -12.39 6.64 9.58
CA ILE A 100 -11.64 5.38 9.44
C ILE A 100 -12.60 4.22 9.15
N GLU A 101 -13.70 4.13 9.89
CA GLU A 101 -14.76 3.13 9.66
C GLU A 101 -15.34 3.23 8.24
N LYS A 102 -15.74 4.43 7.80
CA LYS A 102 -16.26 4.64 6.45
C LYS A 102 -15.28 4.24 5.35
N LEU A 103 -13.99 4.54 5.52
CA LEU A 103 -12.96 4.14 4.55
C LEU A 103 -12.84 2.61 4.47
N LYS A 104 -12.88 1.93 5.63
CA LYS A 104 -12.86 0.46 5.69
C LYS A 104 -14.11 -0.17 5.08
N ASP A 105 -15.30 0.40 5.31
CA ASP A 105 -16.55 -0.06 4.70
C ASP A 105 -16.51 0.02 3.16
N LEU A 106 -15.79 1.01 2.64
CA LEU A 106 -15.52 1.18 1.21
C LEU A 106 -14.37 0.30 0.69
N ARG A 107 -13.86 -0.61 1.52
CA ARG A 107 -12.74 -1.53 1.23
C ARG A 107 -11.43 -0.83 0.89
N ILE A 108 -11.21 0.36 1.46
CA ILE A 108 -9.93 1.06 1.40
C ILE A 108 -9.09 0.62 2.61
N GLU A 109 -7.84 0.22 2.38
CA GLU A 109 -6.93 -0.14 3.46
C GLU A 109 -6.56 1.11 4.27
N VAL A 110 -6.61 1.00 5.60
CA VAL A 110 -6.27 2.09 6.52
C VAL A 110 -5.27 1.62 7.56
N ALA A 111 -4.10 2.25 7.57
CA ALA A 111 -3.06 2.10 8.60
C ALA A 111 -3.08 3.29 9.58
N MET A 112 -2.56 3.10 10.79
CA MET A 112 -2.37 4.14 11.82
C MET A 112 -0.91 4.23 12.24
#